data_AF-A0A0U1DS85-F1
#
_entry.id   AF-A0A0U1DS85-F1
#
_cell.length_a   1.000
_cell.length_b   1.000
_cell.length_c   1.000
_cell.angle_alpha   90.00
_cell.angle_beta   90.00
_cell.angle_gamma   90.00
#
_symmetry.space_group_name_H-M   'P 1'
#
loop_
_entity.id
_entity.type
_entity.pdbx_description
1 polymer ?
#
loop_
_entity_poly.entity_id
_entity_poly.type
_entity_poly.pdbx_seq_one_letter_code
_entity_poly.pdbx_strand_id
1 'polypeptide(L)'
;MLAVLTGITRAVHRDGTAALRRRTRNYPQGLSELPAEDAQLLQVIGEISAEAFGAEAALGLSARALDRIVVGRLAGSDDHARELLIDAEVAVAQAQLAIIGAALRSTTKVFDALGASGVSEELGLDRHWRNARTLASHNPAVYKARILGDWFVNGKDPVADLVRRGRGGQGN
;
A
#
# COMPACT_ATOMS: atom_id res chain seq x y z
N MET A 1 1.85 -10.45 2.81
CA MET A 1 0.91 -9.69 1.96
C MET A 1 1.35 -8.25 1.73
N LEU A 2 1.72 -7.48 2.77
CA LEU A 2 2.10 -6.06 2.63
C LEU A 2 3.20 -5.82 1.59
N ALA A 3 4.27 -6.61 1.63
CA ALA A 3 5.35 -6.53 0.63
C ALA A 3 4.87 -6.74 -0.82
N VAL A 4 3.87 -7.61 -1.03
CA VAL A 4 3.30 -7.86 -2.37
C VAL A 4 2.51 -6.65 -2.85
N LEU A 5 1.68 -6.06 -2.00
CA LEU A 5 0.93 -4.85 -2.32
C LEU A 5 1.87 -3.66 -2.61
N THR A 6 2.91 -3.46 -1.79
CA THR A 6 3.95 -2.46 -2.06
C THR A 6 4.64 -2.73 -3.41
N GLY A 7 4.93 -3.99 -3.72
CA GLY A 7 5.47 -4.40 -5.02
C GLY A 7 4.53 -4.08 -6.19
N ILE A 8 3.22 -4.25 -6.02
CA ILE A 8 2.21 -3.87 -7.02
C ILE A 8 2.20 -2.34 -7.20
N THR A 9 2.26 -1.55 -6.13
CA THR A 9 2.34 -0.08 -6.21
C THR A 9 3.58 0.37 -6.98
N ARG A 10 4.74 -0.25 -6.73
CA ARG A 10 5.97 0.00 -7.50
C ARG A 10 5.83 -0.40 -8.96
N ALA A 11 5.20 -1.54 -9.23
CA ALA A 11 5.03 -2.05 -10.57
C ALA A 11 4.12 -1.15 -11.42
N VAL A 12 3.00 -0.67 -10.87
CA VAL A 12 2.13 0.26 -11.61
C VAL A 12 2.80 1.60 -11.85
N HIS A 13 3.60 2.12 -10.91
CA HIS A 13 4.41 3.33 -11.13
C HIS A 13 5.36 3.15 -12.31
N ARG A 14 6.15 2.07 -12.30
CA ARG A 14 7.11 1.76 -13.38
C ARG A 14 6.40 1.58 -14.73
N ASP A 15 5.36 0.76 -14.76
CA ASP A 15 4.68 0.38 -16.01
C ASP A 15 3.91 1.59 -16.58
N GLY A 16 3.25 2.38 -15.72
CA GLY A 16 2.57 3.62 -16.08
C GLY A 16 3.51 4.69 -16.63
N THR A 17 4.68 4.88 -15.98
CA THR A 17 5.73 5.79 -16.47
C THR A 17 6.23 5.35 -17.85
N ALA A 18 6.48 4.05 -18.03
CA ALA A 18 6.95 3.52 -19.30
C ALA A 18 5.89 3.66 -20.41
N ALA A 19 4.62 3.46 -20.08
CA ALA A 19 3.51 3.64 -21.01
C ALA A 19 3.34 5.12 -21.43
N LEU A 20 3.39 6.06 -20.48
CA LEU A 20 3.27 7.49 -20.78
C LEU A 20 4.42 7.96 -21.67
N ARG A 21 5.66 7.54 -21.39
CA ARG A 21 6.84 7.88 -22.20
C ARG A 21 6.75 7.40 -23.65
N ARG A 22 6.10 6.26 -23.91
CA ARG A 22 5.92 5.73 -25.28
C ARG A 22 4.74 6.35 -26.02
N ARG A 23 3.85 7.07 -25.33
CA ARG A 23 2.64 7.63 -25.91
C ARG A 23 3.00 8.85 -26.76
N THR A 24 2.59 8.83 -28.03
CA THR A 24 2.92 9.90 -29.01
C THR A 24 1.79 10.88 -29.25
N ARG A 25 0.55 10.54 -28.86
CA ARG A 25 -0.63 11.39 -29.08
C ARG A 25 -1.21 11.88 -27.76
N ASN A 26 -1.22 13.21 -27.59
CA ASN A 26 -1.85 13.85 -26.44
C ASN A 26 -3.36 14.07 -26.64
N TYR A 27 -4.03 14.50 -25.57
CA TYR A 27 -5.43 14.90 -25.58
C TYR A 27 -5.60 16.25 -26.28
N PRO A 28 -6.77 16.50 -26.89
CA PRO A 28 -7.08 17.82 -27.47
C PRO A 28 -7.00 18.98 -26.45
N GLN A 29 -7.19 18.70 -25.16
CA GLN A 29 -7.13 19.67 -24.08
C GLN A 29 -5.73 19.82 -23.48
N GLY A 30 -4.79 18.94 -23.85
CA GLY A 30 -3.42 18.96 -23.35
C GLY A 30 -2.71 20.23 -23.76
N LEU A 31 -1.85 20.74 -22.87
CA LEU A 31 -1.11 21.98 -23.11
C LEU A 31 0.20 21.75 -23.87
N SER A 32 0.63 20.49 -24.01
CA SER A 32 1.86 20.08 -24.69
C SER A 32 1.54 19.15 -25.87
N GLU A 33 2.35 19.16 -26.91
CA GLU A 33 2.22 18.21 -28.03
C GLU A 33 2.50 16.77 -27.58
N LEU A 34 3.57 16.59 -26.79
CA LEU A 34 3.98 15.29 -26.28
C LEU A 34 3.35 15.01 -24.91
N PRO A 35 2.68 13.86 -24.72
CA PRO A 35 2.13 13.45 -23.42
C PRO A 35 3.17 13.40 -22.29
N ALA A 36 4.43 13.09 -22.62
CA ALA A 36 5.51 13.01 -21.63
C ALA A 36 5.94 14.39 -21.09
N GLU A 37 5.51 15.49 -21.74
CA GLU A 37 5.80 16.87 -21.34
C GLU A 37 4.54 17.58 -20.80
N ASP A 38 3.40 16.89 -20.76
CA ASP A 38 2.14 17.44 -20.27
C ASP A 38 2.12 17.49 -18.74
N ALA A 39 1.94 18.70 -18.18
CA ALA A 39 2.01 18.95 -16.75
C ALA A 39 0.98 18.14 -15.94
N GLN A 40 -0.24 17.98 -16.46
CA GLN A 40 -1.29 17.22 -15.78
C GLN A 40 -0.98 15.71 -15.79
N LEU A 41 -0.46 15.18 -16.89
CA LEU A 41 -0.06 13.76 -16.96
C LEU A 41 1.16 13.47 -16.09
N LEU A 42 2.13 14.39 -16.05
CA LEU A 42 3.29 14.32 -15.17
C LEU A 42 2.88 14.37 -13.69
N GLN A 43 1.89 15.20 -13.33
CA GLN A 43 1.34 15.25 -11.97
C GLN A 43 0.81 13.88 -11.54
N VAL A 44 0.04 13.19 -12.39
CA VAL A 44 -0.51 11.86 -12.07
C VAL A 44 0.61 10.85 -11.78
N ILE A 45 1.65 10.81 -12.61
CA ILE A 45 2.80 9.92 -12.38
C ILE A 45 3.56 10.29 -11.10
N GLY A 46 3.73 11.59 -10.83
CA GLY A 46 4.34 12.08 -9.59
C GLY A 46 3.58 11.68 -8.33
N GLU A 47 2.25 11.77 -8.35
CA GLU A 47 1.38 11.34 -7.25
C GLU A 47 1.50 9.83 -7.01
N ILE A 48 1.53 9.02 -8.07
CA ILE A 48 1.74 7.56 -7.96
C ILE A 48 3.13 7.22 -7.40
N SER A 49 4.15 8.00 -7.77
CA SER A 49 5.50 7.87 -7.21
C SER A 49 5.50 8.12 -5.69
N ALA A 50 4.81 9.16 -5.24
CA ALA A 50 4.68 9.48 -3.81
C ALA A 50 3.95 8.37 -3.03
N GLU A 51 2.89 7.78 -3.61
CA GLU A 51 2.18 6.64 -3.03
C GLU A 51 3.10 5.40 -2.93
N ALA A 52 3.92 5.12 -3.95
CA ALA A 52 4.90 4.05 -3.91
C ALA A 52 5.94 4.27 -2.81
N PHE A 53 6.49 5.48 -2.70
CA PHE A 53 7.42 5.86 -1.64
C PHE A 53 6.82 5.68 -0.25
N GLY A 54 5.59 6.17 -0.03
CA GLY A 54 4.88 6.02 1.24
C GLY A 54 4.63 4.56 1.62
N ALA A 55 4.23 3.73 0.65
CA ALA A 55 4.03 2.29 0.85
C ALA A 55 5.33 1.56 1.21
N GLU A 56 6.46 1.93 0.60
CA GLU A 56 7.78 1.38 0.93
C GLU A 56 8.26 1.79 2.32
N ALA A 57 8.10 3.07 2.66
CA ALA A 57 8.45 3.59 3.98
C ALA A 57 7.64 2.90 5.09
N ALA A 58 6.32 2.76 4.89
CA ALA A 58 5.44 2.06 5.82
C ALA A 58 5.81 0.57 5.99
N LEU A 59 6.16 -0.11 4.90
CA LEU A 59 6.65 -1.48 4.94
C LEU A 59 7.95 -1.58 5.75
N GLY A 60 8.91 -0.68 5.50
CA GLY A 60 10.17 -0.66 6.22
C GLY A 60 10.01 -0.36 7.71
N LEU A 61 9.11 0.54 8.08
CA LEU A 61 8.82 0.87 9.49
C LEU A 61 8.20 -0.32 10.22
N SER A 62 7.22 -0.99 9.62
CA SER A 62 6.60 -2.17 10.23
C SER A 62 7.56 -3.36 10.33
N ALA A 63 8.42 -3.57 9.33
CA ALA A 63 9.47 -4.60 9.39
C ALA A 63 10.45 -4.33 10.55
N ARG A 64 10.96 -3.10 10.69
CA ARG A 64 11.85 -2.74 11.81
C ARG A 64 11.19 -2.94 13.17
N ALA A 65 9.90 -2.66 13.31
CA ALA A 65 9.18 -2.90 14.56
C ALA A 65 9.13 -4.40 14.91
N LEU A 66 8.91 -5.27 13.93
CA LEU A 66 8.97 -6.72 14.10
C LEU A 66 10.37 -7.22 14.42
N ASP A 67 11.41 -6.67 13.78
CA ASP A 67 12.80 -7.05 14.04
C ASP A 67 13.19 -6.80 15.50
N ARG A 68 12.71 -5.71 16.11
CA ARG A 68 12.95 -5.41 17.53
C ARG A 68 12.42 -6.49 18.48
N ILE A 69 11.28 -7.12 18.14
CA ILE A 69 10.76 -8.26 18.93
C ILE A 69 11.74 -9.43 18.88
N VAL A 70 12.23 -9.76 17.68
CA VAL A 70 13.16 -10.88 17.48
C VAL A 70 14.47 -10.64 18.23
N VAL A 71 15.04 -9.44 18.09
CA VAL A 71 16.26 -9.04 18.80
C VAL A 71 16.07 -9.09 20.31
N GLY A 72 14.98 -8.54 20.84
CA GLY A 72 14.69 -8.57 22.29
C GLY A 72 14.57 -9.99 22.84
N ARG A 73 13.92 -10.89 22.10
CA ARG A 73 13.80 -12.31 22.47
C ARG A 73 15.16 -13.02 22.45
N LEU A 74 15.99 -12.78 21.44
CA LEU A 74 17.34 -13.36 21.36
C LEU A 74 18.26 -12.86 22.48
N ALA A 75 18.05 -11.63 22.95
CA ALA A 75 18.78 -11.04 24.07
C ALA A 75 18.30 -11.53 25.44
N GLY A 76 17.23 -12.35 25.52
CA GLY A 76 16.67 -12.84 26.79
C GLY A 76 15.97 -11.75 27.63
N SER A 77 15.60 -10.63 27.01
CA SER A 77 14.97 -9.51 27.70
C SER A 77 13.44 -9.65 27.68
N ASP A 78 12.87 -10.28 28.71
CA ASP A 78 11.41 -10.42 28.84
C ASP A 78 10.72 -9.15 29.36
N ASP A 79 11.44 -8.26 30.05
CA ASP A 79 10.88 -7.08 30.73
C ASP A 79 10.14 -6.11 29.79
N HIS A 80 10.52 -6.06 28.51
CA HIS A 80 9.92 -5.17 27.50
C HIS A 80 9.17 -5.93 26.39
N ALA A 81 9.02 -7.25 26.52
CA ALA A 81 8.45 -8.08 25.45
C ALA A 81 7.02 -7.66 25.07
N ARG A 82 6.23 -7.22 26.05
CA ARG A 82 4.84 -6.77 25.83
C ARG A 82 4.76 -5.43 25.11
N GLU A 83 5.61 -4.48 25.47
CA GLU A 83 5.65 -3.15 24.82
C GLU A 83 6.08 -3.28 23.36
N LEU A 84 7.14 -4.06 23.09
CA LEU A 84 7.59 -4.34 21.74
C LEU A 84 6.51 -5.00 20.86
N LEU A 85 5.68 -5.86 21.47
CA LEU A 85 4.56 -6.50 20.77
C LEU A 85 3.45 -5.51 20.42
N ILE A 86 3.10 -4.61 21.34
CA ILE A 86 2.12 -3.55 21.10
C ILE A 86 2.62 -2.62 19.99
N ASP A 87 3.87 -2.16 20.09
CA ASP A 87 4.51 -1.30 19.08
C ASP A 87 4.48 -1.92 17.68
N ALA A 88 4.80 -3.21 17.58
CA ALA A 88 4.78 -3.91 16.29
C ALA A 88 3.37 -4.08 15.75
N GLU A 89 2.38 -4.43 16.58
CA GLU A 89 0.98 -4.55 16.13
C GLU A 89 0.45 -3.21 15.62
N VAL A 90 0.75 -2.11 16.32
CA VAL A 90 0.39 -0.75 15.89
C VAL A 90 1.06 -0.42 14.56
N ALA A 91 2.37 -0.64 14.44
CA ALA A 91 3.12 -0.35 13.22
C ALA A 91 2.64 -1.18 12.01
N VAL A 92 2.37 -2.47 12.21
CA VAL A 92 1.85 -3.36 11.16
C VAL A 92 0.43 -2.94 10.75
N ALA A 93 -0.44 -2.59 11.70
CA ALA A 93 -1.78 -2.14 11.39
C ALA A 93 -1.78 -0.81 10.61
N GLN A 94 -0.94 0.16 11.02
CA GLN A 94 -0.76 1.42 10.29
C GLN A 94 -0.22 1.19 8.88
N ALA A 95 0.82 0.35 8.74
CA ALA A 95 1.39 0.00 7.46
C ALA A 95 0.37 -0.69 6.54
N GLN A 96 -0.46 -1.59 7.08
CA GLN A 96 -1.52 -2.24 6.33
C GLN A 96 -2.51 -1.23 5.73
N LEU A 97 -2.97 -0.25 6.51
CA LEU A 97 -3.90 0.78 6.01
C LEU A 97 -3.24 1.65 4.93
N ALA A 98 -2.01 2.09 5.17
CA ALA A 98 -1.26 2.93 4.23
C ALA A 98 -1.01 2.21 2.90
N ILE A 99 -0.50 0.98 2.96
CA ILE A 99 -0.11 0.20 1.78
C ILE A 99 -1.34 -0.23 0.95
N ILE A 100 -2.43 -0.67 1.59
CA ILE A 100 -3.66 -1.02 0.88
C ILE A 100 -4.22 0.22 0.17
N GLY A 101 -4.27 1.36 0.86
CA GLY A 101 -4.73 2.62 0.27
C GLY A 101 -3.89 3.03 -0.93
N ALA A 102 -2.57 3.03 -0.79
CA ALA A 102 -1.62 3.39 -1.83
C ALA A 102 -1.75 2.49 -3.07
N ALA A 103 -1.83 1.17 -2.87
CA ALA A 103 -1.96 0.22 -3.97
C ALA A 103 -3.27 0.42 -4.75
N LEU A 104 -4.41 0.52 -4.05
CA LEU A 104 -5.71 0.71 -4.71
C LEU A 104 -5.81 2.06 -5.43
N ARG A 105 -5.35 3.15 -4.80
CA ARG A 105 -5.33 4.47 -5.45
C ARG A 105 -4.42 4.47 -6.68
N SER A 106 -3.18 3.99 -6.55
CA SER A 106 -2.21 4.01 -7.65
C SER A 106 -2.66 3.17 -8.85
N THR A 107 -3.23 1.99 -8.59
CA THR A 107 -3.66 1.07 -9.65
C THR A 107 -4.90 1.54 -10.40
N THR A 108 -5.74 2.38 -9.80
CA THR A 108 -6.82 3.08 -10.49
C THR A 108 -6.34 4.36 -11.17
N LYS A 109 -5.52 5.16 -10.47
CA LYS A 109 -5.12 6.50 -10.88
C LYS A 109 -4.19 6.54 -12.10
N VAL A 110 -3.45 5.45 -12.35
CA VAL A 110 -2.58 5.34 -13.54
C VAL A 110 -3.34 5.57 -14.85
N PHE A 111 -4.63 5.22 -14.89
CA PHE A 111 -5.48 5.42 -16.07
C PHE A 111 -5.80 6.89 -16.33
N ASP A 112 -5.70 7.77 -15.34
CA ASP A 112 -5.86 9.22 -15.54
C ASP A 112 -4.75 9.79 -16.44
N ALA A 113 -3.53 9.22 -16.38
CA ALA A 113 -2.41 9.60 -17.25
C ALA A 113 -2.52 8.98 -18.67
N LEU A 114 -3.12 7.81 -18.78
CA LEU A 114 -3.05 6.98 -20.00
C LEU A 114 -4.35 6.96 -20.81
N GLY A 115 -5.48 7.32 -20.18
CA GLY A 115 -6.81 7.28 -20.77
C GLY A 115 -7.18 5.92 -21.33
N ALA A 116 -8.00 5.93 -22.39
CA ALA A 116 -8.47 4.72 -23.06
C ALA A 116 -7.31 3.83 -23.56
N SER A 117 -6.18 4.41 -24.00
CA SER A 117 -5.01 3.63 -24.41
C SER A 117 -4.42 2.80 -23.27
N GLY A 118 -4.56 3.26 -22.02
CA GLY A 118 -4.13 2.51 -20.84
C GLY A 118 -4.91 1.20 -20.61
N VAL A 119 -6.13 1.09 -21.14
CA VAL A 119 -7.04 -0.06 -20.97
C VAL A 119 -6.72 -1.19 -21.96
N SER A 120 -5.73 -1.01 -22.84
CA SER A 120 -5.31 -2.05 -23.80
C SER A 120 -4.86 -3.34 -23.09
N GLU A 121 -5.33 -4.48 -23.61
CA GLU A 121 -4.88 -5.81 -23.17
C GLU A 121 -3.37 -6.01 -23.36
N GLU A 122 -2.76 -5.36 -24.35
CA GLU A 122 -1.32 -5.39 -24.58
C GLU A 122 -0.54 -4.79 -23.41
N LEU A 123 -1.05 -3.70 -22.81
CA LEU A 123 -0.45 -3.11 -21.62
C LEU A 123 -0.84 -3.89 -20.35
N GLY A 124 -2.08 -4.41 -20.32
CA GLY A 124 -2.63 -5.25 -19.26
C GLY A 124 -2.62 -4.62 -17.87
N LEU A 125 -2.65 -3.29 -17.76
CA LEU A 125 -2.42 -2.55 -16.50
C LEU A 125 -3.48 -2.83 -15.44
N ASP A 126 -4.67 -3.25 -15.86
CA ASP A 126 -5.78 -3.68 -15.00
C ASP A 126 -5.40 -4.86 -14.09
N ARG A 127 -4.42 -5.69 -14.49
CA ARG A 127 -3.90 -6.79 -13.68
C ARG A 127 -3.40 -6.32 -12.31
N HIS A 128 -2.82 -5.12 -12.24
CA HIS A 128 -2.30 -4.56 -11.00
C HIS A 128 -3.45 -4.29 -10.02
N TRP A 129 -4.53 -3.66 -10.51
CA TRP A 129 -5.72 -3.39 -9.72
C TRP A 129 -6.40 -4.69 -9.27
N ARG A 130 -6.62 -5.65 -10.19
CA ARG A 130 -7.25 -6.93 -9.85
C ARG A 130 -6.47 -7.67 -8.77
N ASN A 131 -5.15 -7.76 -8.91
CA ASN A 131 -4.29 -8.40 -7.91
C ASN A 131 -4.32 -7.66 -6.57
N ALA A 132 -4.21 -6.32 -6.58
CA ALA A 132 -4.28 -5.52 -5.36
C ALA A 132 -5.64 -5.65 -4.66
N ARG A 133 -6.74 -5.64 -5.41
CA ARG A 133 -8.10 -5.77 -4.91
C ARG A 133 -8.34 -7.13 -4.28
N THR A 134 -7.86 -8.21 -4.89
CA THR A 134 -7.92 -9.57 -4.31
C THR A 134 -7.20 -9.62 -2.96
N LEU A 135 -5.95 -9.15 -2.91
CA LEU A 135 -5.17 -9.16 -1.67
C LEU A 135 -5.81 -8.27 -0.59
N ALA A 136 -6.28 -7.08 -0.95
CA ALA A 136 -6.93 -6.16 -0.02
C ALA A 136 -8.22 -6.75 0.58
N SER A 137 -8.95 -7.59 -0.16
CA SER A 137 -10.20 -8.20 0.32
C SER A 137 -10.00 -9.29 1.38
N HIS A 138 -8.85 -9.98 1.39
CA HIS A 138 -8.53 -10.97 2.45
C HIS A 138 -8.16 -10.31 3.80
N ASN A 139 -7.99 -9.00 3.83
CA ASN A 139 -7.47 -8.26 4.97
C ASN A 139 -8.43 -7.11 5.32
N PRO A 140 -9.42 -7.33 6.21
CA PRO A 140 -10.44 -6.33 6.49
C PRO A 140 -9.85 -5.10 7.21
N ALA A 141 -9.40 -4.13 6.41
CA ALA A 141 -8.78 -2.89 6.84
C ALA A 141 -9.66 -2.10 7.82
N VAL A 142 -10.98 -2.21 7.66
CA VAL A 142 -11.98 -1.56 8.53
C VAL A 142 -11.81 -1.91 10.00
N TYR A 143 -11.43 -3.15 10.33
CA TYR A 143 -11.21 -3.54 11.73
C TYR A 143 -9.88 -3.01 12.26
N LYS A 144 -8.83 -2.95 11.43
CA LYS A 144 -7.53 -2.40 11.82
C LYS A 144 -7.62 -0.90 12.11
N ALA A 145 -8.39 -0.15 11.33
CA ALA A 145 -8.65 1.26 11.59
C ALA A 145 -9.34 1.49 12.94
N ARG A 146 -10.39 0.71 13.25
CA ARG A 146 -11.05 0.75 14.57
C ARG A 146 -10.09 0.43 15.71
N ILE A 147 -9.29 -0.64 15.58
CA ILE A 147 -8.34 -1.07 16.62
C ILE A 147 -7.32 0.04 16.92
N LEU A 148 -6.75 0.66 15.88
CA LEU A 148 -5.83 1.78 16.05
C LEU A 148 -6.51 2.98 16.72
N GLY A 149 -7.73 3.31 16.32
CA GLY A 149 -8.51 4.37 16.96
C GLY A 149 -8.74 4.10 18.46
N ASP A 150 -9.14 2.87 18.81
CA ASP A 150 -9.39 2.46 20.19
C ASP A 150 -8.10 2.47 21.04
N TRP A 151 -6.97 2.08 20.44
CA TRP A 151 -5.65 2.20 21.07
C TRP A 151 -5.28 3.66 21.35
N PHE A 152 -5.32 4.53 20.35
CA PHE A 152 -4.87 5.92 20.50
C PHE A 152 -5.80 6.78 21.37
N VAL A 153 -7.10 6.50 21.38
CA VAL A 153 -8.08 7.30 22.12
C VAL A 153 -8.32 6.74 23.52
N ASN A 154 -8.45 5.42 23.67
CA ASN A 154 -8.87 4.79 24.92
C ASN A 154 -7.76 3.98 25.60
N GLY A 155 -6.56 3.89 25.02
CA GLY A 155 -5.45 3.09 25.56
C GLY A 155 -5.72 1.58 25.54
N LYS A 156 -6.68 1.12 24.72
CA LYS A 156 -7.07 -0.29 24.70
C LYS A 156 -6.04 -1.14 23.96
N ASP A 157 -5.55 -2.18 24.63
CA ASP A 157 -4.53 -3.09 24.10
C ASP A 157 -4.91 -3.67 22.71
N PRO A 158 -4.16 -3.36 21.64
CA PRO A 158 -4.44 -3.83 20.29
C PRO A 158 -4.12 -5.33 20.09
N VAL A 159 -3.32 -5.93 20.98
CA VAL A 159 -2.90 -7.34 20.91
C VAL A 159 -3.97 -8.26 21.51
N ALA A 160 -4.69 -7.80 22.54
CA ALA A 160 -5.74 -8.58 23.20
C ALA A 160 -6.88 -8.98 22.24
N ASP A 161 -7.24 -8.09 21.30
CA ASP A 161 -8.23 -8.36 20.24
C ASP A 161 -7.77 -9.48 19.28
N LEU A 162 -6.45 -9.70 19.15
CA LEU A 162 -5.86 -10.73 18.28
C LEU A 162 -5.90 -12.12 18.94
N VAL A 163 -5.59 -12.20 20.24
CA VAL A 163 -5.58 -13.45 21.02
C VAL A 163 -7.00 -13.98 21.26
N ARG A 164 -7.97 -13.08 21.44
CA ARG A 164 -9.37 -13.45 21.70
C ARG A 164 -10.08 -14.04 20.46
N ARG A 165 -9.54 -13.83 19.26
CA ARG A 165 -10.03 -14.37 17.98
C ARG A 165 -9.08 -15.45 17.46
N GLY A 166 -8.88 -16.53 18.21
CA GLY A 166 -8.07 -17.66 17.76
C GLY A 166 -8.42 -18.05 16.32
N ARG A 167 -7.49 -17.80 15.37
CA ARG A 167 -7.54 -18.21 13.94
C ARG A 167 -8.92 -18.10 13.27
N GLY A 168 -9.73 -17.12 13.65
CA GLY A 168 -11.13 -17.02 13.25
C GLY A 168 -11.30 -16.45 11.85
N GLY A 169 -11.32 -17.35 10.86
CA GLY A 169 -12.00 -17.15 9.57
C GLY A 169 -11.41 -16.09 8.65
N GLN A 170 -10.30 -16.41 7.98
CA GLN A 170 -10.15 -15.89 6.61
C GLN A 170 -11.24 -16.58 5.81
N GLY A 171 -12.33 -15.87 5.52
CA GLY A 171 -13.45 -16.41 4.75
C GLY A 171 -12.95 -17.06 3.45
N ASN A 172 -13.39 -18.30 3.22
CA ASN A 172 -13.27 -18.97 1.92
C ASN A 172 -14.08 -18.21 0.87
#